data_AF-A0A8T6P5N4-F1
#
_entry.id   AF-A0A8T6P5N4-F1
#
_cell.length_a   1.000
_cell.length_b   1.000
_cell.length_c   1.000
_cell.angle_alpha   90.00
_cell.angle_beta   90.00
_cell.angle_gamma   90.00
#
_symmetry.space_group_name_H-M   'P 1'
#
loop_
_entity.id
_entity.type
_entity.pdbx_description
1 polymer ?
#
loop_
_entity_poly.entity_id
_entity_poly.type
_entity_poly.pdbx_seq_one_letter_code
_entity_poly.pdbx_strand_id
1 'polypeptide(L)'
;MTRYVLTAAAVAAVAVLVTIALVLGLSLATFQPPRRLVIFITMALVAALVYIALFEPQEVGGAAPNIMAGAAFGLLLWILAEILILPWLVGEPPAWRSADASSVYPLLFAYLLLGVFVSLGSKYAVAIVERRYGPLFAPVEEEVKTPIRSRIVILGGGFAGVEAARALEVEVENGIDITLLSDTNHLLFTPMLTEIVAGEVAGHHIGPALRTFFEDVRIVLGEPQSIDFQKQHIAIKVGGEIEQILNYAHLVVTVGAVPR
;
A
#
# COMPACT_ATOMS: atom_id res chain seq x y z
N MET A 1 -3.36 -18.75 18.08
CA MET A 1 -3.51 -19.46 16.78
C MET A 1 -4.97 -19.72 16.40
N THR A 2 -5.80 -20.32 17.25
CA THR A 2 -7.19 -20.71 16.90
C THR A 2 -8.10 -19.54 16.52
N ARG A 3 -7.89 -18.35 17.09
CA ARG A 3 -8.65 -17.13 16.76
C ARG A 3 -8.32 -16.53 15.39
N TYR A 4 -7.06 -16.61 14.94
CA TYR A 4 -6.61 -16.10 13.62
C TYR A 4 -7.17 -16.92 12.45
N VAL A 5 -7.27 -18.24 12.62
CA VAL A 5 -7.79 -19.14 11.60
C VAL A 5 -9.29 -18.91 11.38
N LEU A 6 -10.05 -18.64 12.45
CA LEU A 6 -11.48 -18.37 12.40
C LEU A 6 -11.80 -17.00 11.75
N THR A 7 -10.96 -15.99 11.95
CA THR A 7 -11.16 -14.64 11.40
C THR A 7 -10.74 -14.54 9.94
N ALA A 8 -9.60 -15.15 9.56
CA ALA A 8 -9.21 -15.28 8.15
C ALA A 8 -10.25 -16.07 7.35
N ALA A 9 -10.82 -17.12 7.95
CA ALA A 9 -11.92 -17.89 7.35
C ALA A 9 -13.21 -17.05 7.21
N ALA A 10 -13.52 -16.16 8.15
CA ALA A 10 -14.70 -15.30 8.09
C ALA A 10 -14.56 -14.20 7.01
N VAL A 11 -13.38 -13.58 6.89
CA VAL A 11 -13.08 -12.60 5.84
C VAL A 11 -13.09 -13.26 4.46
N ALA A 12 -12.45 -14.43 4.34
CA ALA A 12 -12.50 -15.23 3.13
C ALA A 12 -13.94 -15.65 2.78
N ALA A 13 -14.75 -16.06 3.76
CA ALA A 13 -16.15 -16.44 3.53
C ALA A 13 -17.01 -15.27 3.04
N VAL A 14 -16.86 -14.07 3.61
CA VAL A 14 -17.61 -12.88 3.17
C VAL A 14 -17.18 -12.44 1.79
N ALA A 15 -15.87 -12.42 1.50
CA ALA A 15 -15.34 -12.11 0.17
C ALA A 15 -15.83 -13.12 -0.88
N VAL A 16 -15.83 -14.41 -0.53
CA VAL A 16 -16.36 -15.49 -1.38
C VAL A 16 -17.87 -15.35 -1.59
N LEU A 17 -18.65 -15.02 -0.56
CA LEU A 17 -20.10 -14.84 -0.68
C LEU A 17 -20.47 -13.62 -1.53
N VAL A 18 -19.76 -12.50 -1.39
CA VAL A 18 -19.96 -11.29 -2.21
C VAL A 18 -19.59 -11.56 -3.67
N THR A 19 -18.48 -12.28 -3.88
CA THR A 19 -18.03 -12.71 -5.22
C THR A 19 -19.06 -13.64 -5.88
N ILE A 20 -19.54 -14.65 -5.15
CA ILE A 20 -20.57 -15.58 -5.62
C ILE A 20 -21.88 -14.82 -5.94
N ALA A 21 -22.31 -13.88 -5.08
CA ALA A 21 -23.54 -13.13 -5.28
C ALA A 21 -23.50 -12.20 -6.51
N LEU A 22 -22.36 -11.54 -6.75
CA LEU A 22 -22.16 -10.69 -7.93
C LEU A 22 -22.06 -11.51 -9.23
N VAL A 23 -21.40 -12.67 -9.18
CA VAL A 23 -21.28 -13.58 -10.33
C VAL A 23 -22.63 -14.21 -10.68
N LEU A 24 -23.43 -14.60 -9.69
CA LEU A 24 -24.81 -15.06 -9.91
C LEU A 24 -25.69 -13.95 -10.51
N GLY A 25 -25.54 -12.71 -10.03
CA GLY A 25 -26.27 -11.55 -10.55
C GLY A 25 -25.92 -11.22 -12.00
N LEU A 26 -24.64 -11.31 -12.38
CA LEU A 26 -24.18 -11.09 -13.76
C LEU A 26 -24.51 -12.27 -14.69
N SER A 27 -24.42 -13.50 -14.20
CA SER A 27 -24.71 -14.71 -14.98
C SER A 27 -26.19 -14.88 -15.31
N LEU A 28 -27.10 -14.36 -14.50
CA LEU A 28 -28.54 -14.37 -14.81
C LEU A 28 -28.91 -13.40 -15.95
N ALA A 29 -28.04 -12.43 -16.27
CA ALA A 29 -28.29 -11.44 -17.31
C ALA A 29 -27.80 -11.87 -18.71
N THR A 30 -26.93 -12.87 -18.83
CA THR A 30 -26.36 -13.29 -20.14
C THR A 30 -26.19 -14.81 -20.25
N PHE A 31 -26.99 -15.41 -21.14
CA PHE A 31 -26.99 -16.81 -21.56
C PHE A 31 -25.57 -17.38 -21.82
N GLN A 32 -25.11 -18.34 -20.99
CA GLN A 32 -23.95 -19.21 -21.27
C GLN A 32 -24.14 -20.62 -20.66
N PRO A 33 -23.55 -21.69 -21.23
CA PRO A 33 -23.74 -23.08 -20.77
C PRO A 33 -23.18 -23.33 -19.35
N PRO A 34 -23.77 -24.27 -18.58
CA PRO A 34 -23.49 -24.47 -17.14
C PRO A 34 -22.01 -24.80 -16.82
N ARG A 35 -21.25 -25.30 -17.80
CA ARG A 35 -19.81 -25.59 -17.63
C ARG A 35 -18.96 -24.32 -17.46
N ARG A 36 -19.32 -23.21 -18.12
CA ARG A 36 -18.59 -21.94 -18.01
C ARG A 36 -18.80 -21.27 -16.65
N LEU A 37 -19.99 -21.44 -16.06
CA LEU A 37 -20.32 -20.90 -14.74
C LEU A 37 -19.44 -21.50 -13.64
N VAL A 38 -19.24 -22.82 -13.64
CA VAL A 38 -18.41 -23.51 -12.63
C VAL A 38 -16.96 -23.03 -12.70
N ILE A 39 -16.40 -22.92 -13.90
CA ILE A 39 -15.03 -22.42 -14.10
C ILE A 39 -14.90 -20.98 -13.57
N PHE A 40 -15.88 -20.13 -13.86
CA PHE A 40 -15.90 -18.73 -13.41
C PHE A 40 -15.92 -18.62 -11.89
N ILE A 41 -16.82 -19.36 -11.22
CA ILE A 41 -16.91 -19.38 -9.75
C ILE A 41 -15.60 -19.87 -9.13
N THR A 42 -14.99 -20.91 -9.72
CA THR A 42 -13.73 -21.48 -9.23
C THR A 42 -12.59 -20.48 -9.36
N MET A 43 -12.47 -19.80 -10.52
CA MET A 43 -11.47 -18.76 -10.74
C MET A 43 -11.65 -17.56 -9.81
N ALA A 44 -12.89 -17.12 -9.58
CA ALA A 44 -13.17 -15.99 -8.72
C ALA A 44 -12.88 -16.30 -7.23
N LEU A 45 -13.07 -17.55 -6.80
CA LEU A 45 -12.69 -18.01 -5.47
C LEU A 45 -11.17 -18.06 -5.28
N VAL A 46 -10.44 -18.55 -6.28
CA VAL A 46 -8.97 -18.51 -6.30
C VAL A 46 -8.46 -17.07 -6.28
N ALA A 47 -9.06 -16.19 -7.07
CA ALA A 47 -8.72 -14.77 -7.12
C ALA A 47 -8.92 -14.08 -5.77
N ALA A 48 -10.05 -14.32 -5.08
CA ALA A 48 -10.30 -13.76 -3.76
C ALA A 48 -9.24 -14.22 -2.73
N LEU A 49 -8.86 -15.49 -2.76
CA LEU A 49 -7.80 -16.03 -1.89
C LEU A 49 -6.43 -15.39 -2.20
N VAL A 50 -6.11 -15.23 -3.49
CA VAL A 50 -4.87 -14.58 -3.93
C VAL A 50 -4.84 -13.11 -3.52
N TYR A 51 -5.95 -12.38 -3.62
CA TYR A 51 -6.04 -10.99 -3.16
C TYR A 51 -5.73 -10.86 -1.68
N ILE A 52 -6.35 -11.71 -0.84
CA ILE A 52 -6.13 -11.72 0.61
C ILE A 52 -4.67 -12.07 0.94
N ALA A 53 -4.05 -12.97 0.17
CA ALA A 53 -2.66 -13.36 0.38
C ALA A 53 -1.64 -12.29 -0.04
N LEU A 54 -1.95 -11.50 -1.07
CA LEU A 54 -1.06 -10.47 -1.61
C LEU A 54 -1.23 -9.11 -0.95
N PHE A 55 -2.43 -8.79 -0.47
CA PHE A 55 -2.76 -7.48 0.07
C PHE A 55 -3.14 -7.62 1.54
N GLU A 56 -2.22 -7.23 2.43
CA GLU A 56 -2.57 -6.96 3.82
C GLU A 56 -3.64 -5.86 3.88
N PRO A 57 -4.69 -6.01 4.72
CA PRO A 57 -5.69 -4.96 4.92
C PRO A 57 -5.01 -3.68 5.42
N GLN A 58 -4.78 -2.74 4.52
CA GLN A 58 -4.13 -1.47 4.86
C GLN A 58 -5.10 -0.60 5.68
N GLU A 59 -4.77 -0.33 6.94
CA GLU A 59 -5.51 0.61 7.80
C GLU A 59 -5.29 2.07 7.40
N VAL A 60 -4.18 2.37 6.72
CA VAL A 60 -3.69 3.74 6.56
C VAL A 60 -4.30 4.41 5.32
N GLY A 61 -5.56 4.83 5.43
CA GLY A 61 -6.15 5.81 4.50
C GLY A 61 -7.64 5.65 4.20
N GLY A 62 -8.17 6.66 3.49
CA GLY A 62 -9.57 6.73 3.06
C GLY A 62 -10.04 5.57 2.17
N ALA A 63 -11.25 5.66 1.61
CA ALA A 63 -11.76 4.63 0.70
C ALA A 63 -10.99 4.58 -0.64
N ALA A 64 -10.39 5.69 -1.06
CA ALA A 64 -9.79 5.85 -2.39
C ALA A 64 -8.65 4.85 -2.71
N PRO A 65 -7.62 4.64 -1.84
CA PRO A 65 -6.56 3.67 -2.13
C PRO A 65 -7.09 2.24 -2.32
N ASN A 66 -8.10 1.85 -1.53
CA ASN A 66 -8.74 0.54 -1.62
C ASN A 66 -9.52 0.36 -2.92
N ILE A 67 -10.25 1.40 -3.35
CA ILE A 67 -10.95 1.40 -4.63
C ILE A 67 -9.94 1.26 -5.79
N MET A 68 -8.83 2.00 -5.75
CA MET A 68 -7.81 1.94 -6.80
C MET A 68 -7.13 0.56 -6.85
N ALA A 69 -6.71 0.03 -5.71
CA ALA A 69 -6.10 -1.30 -5.62
C ALA A 69 -7.08 -2.41 -6.07
N GLY A 70 -8.34 -2.31 -5.65
CA GLY A 70 -9.41 -3.21 -6.08
C GLY A 70 -9.64 -3.16 -7.59
N ALA A 71 -9.76 -1.97 -8.17
CA ALA A 71 -9.94 -1.82 -9.61
C ALA A 71 -8.74 -2.36 -10.41
N ALA A 72 -7.51 -2.09 -9.97
CA ALA A 72 -6.29 -2.62 -10.59
C ALA A 72 -6.26 -4.16 -10.54
N PHE A 73 -6.65 -4.74 -9.40
CA PHE A 73 -6.79 -6.19 -9.26
C PHE A 73 -7.87 -6.76 -10.19
N GLY A 74 -9.03 -6.10 -10.29
CA GLY A 74 -10.09 -6.47 -11.22
C GLY A 74 -9.63 -6.48 -12.68
N LEU A 75 -8.85 -5.48 -13.09
CA LEU A 75 -8.25 -5.43 -14.43
C LEU A 75 -7.31 -6.63 -14.67
N LEU A 76 -6.41 -6.92 -13.73
CA LEU A 76 -5.49 -8.06 -13.83
C LEU A 76 -6.26 -9.39 -13.94
N LEU A 77 -7.32 -9.55 -13.15
CA LEU A 77 -8.19 -10.71 -13.23
C LEU A 77 -8.89 -10.84 -14.57
N TRP A 78 -9.40 -9.74 -15.14
CA TRP A 78 -10.04 -9.78 -16.46
C TRP A 78 -9.06 -10.26 -17.54
N ILE A 79 -7.82 -9.74 -17.53
CA ILE A 79 -6.78 -10.18 -18.47
C ILE A 79 -6.47 -11.67 -18.26
N LEU A 80 -6.22 -12.08 -17.02
CA LEU A 80 -5.86 -13.47 -16.73
C LEU A 80 -7.02 -14.43 -17.05
N ALA A 81 -8.25 -14.09 -16.69
CA ALA A 81 -9.41 -14.95 -16.87
C ALA A 81 -9.87 -15.00 -18.33
N GLU A 82 -10.21 -13.86 -18.93
CA GLU A 82 -10.88 -13.82 -20.22
C GLU A 82 -9.90 -13.89 -21.39
N ILE A 83 -8.71 -13.30 -21.26
CA ILE A 83 -7.74 -13.25 -22.36
C ILE A 83 -6.84 -14.49 -22.35
N LEU A 84 -6.41 -14.95 -21.17
CA LEU A 84 -5.40 -16.00 -21.05
C LEU A 84 -5.96 -17.38 -20.70
N ILE A 85 -6.65 -17.53 -19.57
CA ILE A 85 -6.95 -18.83 -18.96
C ILE A 85 -8.18 -19.47 -19.60
N LEU A 86 -9.28 -18.74 -19.77
CA LEU A 86 -10.55 -19.30 -20.22
C LEU A 86 -10.51 -19.80 -21.68
N PRO A 87 -9.93 -19.08 -22.65
CA PRO A 87 -9.77 -19.60 -24.01
C PRO A 87 -8.91 -20.87 -24.01
N TRP A 88 -7.78 -20.83 -23.31
CA TRP A 88 -6.86 -21.97 -23.21
C TRP A 88 -7.53 -23.22 -22.61
N LEU A 89 -8.34 -23.05 -21.57
CA LEU A 89 -9.06 -24.14 -20.90
C LEU A 89 -10.18 -24.74 -21.77
N VAL A 90 -10.72 -23.97 -22.70
CA VAL A 90 -11.75 -24.42 -23.66
C VAL A 90 -11.12 -25.01 -24.93
N GLY A 91 -9.79 -24.95 -25.07
CA GLY A 91 -9.06 -25.42 -26.25
C GLY A 91 -8.98 -24.39 -27.38
N GLU A 92 -9.33 -23.14 -27.10
CA GLU A 92 -9.21 -22.00 -28.01
C GLU A 92 -7.87 -21.27 -27.76
N PRO A 93 -7.29 -20.63 -28.79
CA PRO A 93 -6.11 -19.80 -28.58
C PRO A 93 -6.46 -18.58 -27.71
N PRO A 94 -5.50 -18.07 -26.91
CA PRO A 94 -5.69 -16.86 -26.11
C PRO A 94 -6.14 -15.66 -26.95
N ALA A 95 -7.03 -14.84 -26.39
CA ALA A 95 -7.71 -13.74 -27.09
C ALA A 95 -6.87 -12.47 -27.22
N TRP A 96 -5.56 -12.58 -27.51
CA TRP A 96 -4.65 -11.43 -27.67
C TRP A 96 -4.92 -10.62 -28.94
N ARG A 97 -5.70 -11.16 -29.88
CA ARG A 97 -6.05 -10.46 -31.11
C ARG A 97 -7.14 -9.44 -30.81
N SER A 98 -7.03 -8.26 -31.42
CA SER A 98 -7.97 -7.14 -31.20
C SER A 98 -9.43 -7.51 -31.49
N ALA A 99 -9.67 -8.35 -32.50
CA ALA A 99 -11.00 -8.83 -32.85
C ALA A 99 -11.65 -9.64 -31.70
N ASP A 100 -10.89 -10.56 -31.10
CA ASP A 100 -11.36 -11.44 -30.03
C ASP A 100 -11.49 -10.67 -28.70
N ALA A 101 -10.53 -9.80 -28.39
CA ALA A 101 -10.53 -8.96 -27.19
C ALA A 101 -11.74 -7.99 -27.12
N SER A 102 -12.21 -7.50 -28.27
CA SER A 102 -13.38 -6.60 -28.32
C SER A 102 -14.67 -7.26 -27.84
N SER A 103 -14.79 -8.58 -27.99
CA SER A 103 -15.99 -9.34 -27.59
C SER A 103 -16.11 -9.52 -26.07
N VAL A 104 -14.97 -9.57 -25.36
CA VAL A 104 -14.90 -9.72 -23.90
C VAL A 104 -14.76 -8.38 -23.18
N TYR A 105 -14.58 -7.27 -23.92
CA TYR A 105 -14.47 -5.93 -23.36
C TYR A 105 -15.65 -5.49 -22.47
N PRO A 106 -16.93 -5.81 -22.79
CA PRO A 106 -18.05 -5.47 -21.92
C PRO A 106 -17.95 -6.10 -20.51
N LEU A 107 -17.24 -7.22 -20.37
CA LEU A 107 -17.02 -7.88 -19.07
C LEU A 107 -16.02 -7.12 -18.21
N LEU A 108 -15.12 -6.30 -18.78
CA LEU A 108 -14.12 -5.54 -18.03
C LEU A 108 -14.76 -4.76 -16.88
N PHE A 109 -15.88 -4.08 -17.15
CA PHE A 109 -16.57 -3.28 -16.13
C PHE A 109 -17.02 -4.14 -14.94
N ALA A 110 -17.47 -5.37 -15.18
CA ALA A 110 -17.86 -6.29 -14.15
C ALA A 110 -16.68 -6.72 -13.27
N TYR A 111 -15.54 -7.01 -13.90
CA TYR A 111 -14.31 -7.37 -13.19
C TYR A 111 -13.73 -6.19 -12.39
N LEU A 112 -13.80 -4.97 -12.92
CA LEU A 112 -13.40 -3.76 -12.18
C LEU A 112 -14.26 -3.56 -10.94
N LEU A 113 -15.59 -3.67 -11.07
CA LEU A 113 -16.49 -3.59 -9.93
C LEU A 113 -16.23 -4.72 -8.93
N LEU A 114 -16.04 -5.95 -9.41
CA LEU A 114 -15.71 -7.10 -8.56
C LEU A 114 -14.47 -6.81 -7.71
N GLY A 115 -13.39 -6.32 -8.30
CA GLY A 115 -12.17 -6.00 -7.57
C GLY A 115 -12.38 -4.91 -6.51
N VAL A 116 -13.17 -3.87 -6.82
CA VAL A 116 -13.54 -2.82 -5.84
C VAL A 116 -14.37 -3.40 -4.69
N PHE A 117 -15.35 -4.25 -4.98
CA PHE A 117 -16.19 -4.88 -3.96
C PHE A 117 -15.40 -5.84 -3.08
N VAL A 118 -14.47 -6.62 -3.64
CA VAL A 118 -13.58 -7.50 -2.88
C VAL A 118 -12.70 -6.69 -1.93
N SER A 119 -12.10 -5.60 -2.41
CA SER A 119 -11.24 -4.73 -1.60
C SER A 119 -12.01 -4.05 -0.46
N LEU A 120 -13.14 -3.41 -0.76
CA LEU A 120 -13.98 -2.77 0.25
C LEU A 120 -14.57 -3.79 1.23
N GLY A 121 -15.06 -4.92 0.73
CA GLY A 121 -15.62 -5.99 1.55
C GLY A 121 -14.60 -6.53 2.55
N SER A 122 -13.35 -6.71 2.13
CA SER A 122 -12.24 -7.10 3.01
C SER A 122 -12.01 -6.05 4.11
N LYS A 123 -11.93 -4.76 3.75
CA LYS A 123 -11.76 -3.66 4.72
C LYS A 123 -12.87 -3.64 5.78
N TYR A 124 -14.14 -3.72 5.36
CA TYR A 124 -15.26 -3.72 6.30
C TYR A 124 -15.31 -4.98 7.16
N ALA A 125 -14.97 -6.15 6.60
CA ALA A 125 -14.94 -7.39 7.35
C ALA A 125 -13.90 -7.35 8.47
N VAL A 126 -12.69 -6.84 8.19
CA VAL A 126 -11.64 -6.64 9.20
C VAL A 126 -12.12 -5.67 10.30
N ALA A 127 -12.66 -4.51 9.92
CA ALA A 127 -13.17 -3.53 10.88
C ALA A 127 -14.29 -4.07 11.79
N ILE A 128 -15.17 -4.93 11.26
CA ILE A 128 -16.22 -5.60 12.04
C ILE A 128 -15.61 -6.61 13.02
N VAL A 129 -14.62 -7.39 12.57
CA VAL A 129 -13.93 -8.38 13.40
C VAL A 129 -13.20 -7.68 14.55
N GLU A 130 -12.50 -6.58 14.29
CA GLU A 130 -11.75 -5.85 15.31
C GLU A 130 -12.68 -5.22 16.35
N ARG A 131 -13.81 -4.66 15.92
CA ARG A 131 -14.86 -4.19 16.84
C ARG A 131 -15.42 -5.29 17.72
N ARG A 132 -15.46 -6.53 17.25
CA ARG A 132 -16.10 -7.65 17.96
C ARG A 132 -15.14 -8.44 18.85
N TYR A 133 -13.89 -8.61 18.42
CA TYR A 133 -12.91 -9.50 19.03
C TYR A 133 -11.65 -8.79 19.55
N GLY A 134 -11.55 -7.47 19.38
CA GLY A 134 -10.35 -6.69 19.67
C GLY A 134 -9.41 -6.63 18.46
N PRO A 135 -8.37 -5.77 18.51
CA PRO A 135 -7.44 -5.57 17.40
C PRO A 135 -6.80 -6.90 16.98
N LEU A 136 -6.85 -7.20 15.68
CA LEU A 136 -6.26 -8.41 15.09
C LEU A 136 -4.73 -8.40 15.18
N PHE A 137 -4.15 -7.20 15.22
CA PHE A 137 -2.77 -6.94 15.55
C PHE A 137 -2.78 -6.06 16.80
N ALA A 138 -2.83 -6.67 17.98
CA ALA A 138 -2.35 -5.95 19.15
C ALA A 138 -0.85 -5.71 18.89
N PRO A 139 -0.35 -4.46 18.99
CA PRO A 139 1.09 -4.28 19.16
C PRO A 139 1.51 -5.27 20.24
N VAL A 140 2.59 -6.01 20.01
CA VAL A 140 3.21 -6.70 21.14
C VAL A 140 3.49 -5.57 22.12
N GLU A 141 2.75 -5.52 23.24
CA GLU A 141 3.12 -4.70 24.39
C GLU A 141 4.43 -5.30 24.91
N GLU A 142 5.51 -5.04 24.19
CA GLU A 142 6.79 -4.92 24.84
C GLU A 142 6.56 -3.86 25.91
N GLU A 143 6.86 -4.23 27.14
CA GLU A 143 6.87 -3.32 28.27
C GLU A 143 7.78 -2.15 27.89
N VAL A 144 7.18 -1.09 27.34
CA VAL A 144 7.85 0.17 27.05
C VAL A 144 8.15 0.72 28.42
N LYS A 145 9.32 0.35 28.96
CA LYS A 145 9.97 1.08 30.05
C LYS A 145 9.99 2.51 29.59
N THR A 146 9.06 3.31 30.06
CA THR A 146 8.93 4.71 29.67
C THR A 146 10.24 5.38 30.05
N PRO A 147 11.06 5.84 29.10
CA PRO A 147 12.09 6.78 29.42
C PRO A 147 11.55 8.16 29.01
N ILE A 148 12.14 9.19 29.60
CA ILE A 148 12.45 10.46 28.94
C ILE A 148 12.11 10.43 27.43
N ARG A 149 11.17 11.27 26.96
CA ARG A 149 10.63 11.33 25.58
C ARG A 149 11.47 10.56 24.56
N SER A 150 10.94 9.45 24.04
CA SER A 150 11.66 8.62 23.09
C SER A 150 11.92 9.42 21.82
N ARG A 151 13.18 9.54 21.41
CA ARG A 151 13.60 10.34 20.24
C ARG A 151 13.77 9.42 19.04
N ILE A 152 12.94 9.59 18.02
CA ILE A 152 13.06 8.87 16.75
C ILE A 152 13.70 9.80 15.72
N VAL A 153 14.76 9.33 15.08
CA VAL A 153 15.39 10.04 13.96
C VAL A 153 15.17 9.25 12.67
N ILE A 154 14.67 9.92 11.65
CA ILE A 154 14.44 9.38 10.31
C ILE A 154 15.47 10.00 9.37
N LEU A 155 16.25 9.16 8.68
CA LEU A 155 17.28 9.59 7.74
C LEU A 155 16.78 9.54 6.30
N GLY A 156 16.67 10.70 5.67
CA GLY A 156 16.33 10.89 4.26
C GLY A 156 14.88 11.35 4.06
N GLY A 157 14.70 12.51 3.41
CA GLY A 157 13.39 13.08 3.08
C GLY A 157 12.74 12.56 1.79
N GLY A 158 13.04 11.32 1.40
CA GLY A 158 12.41 10.66 0.25
C GLY A 158 11.03 10.08 0.59
N PHE A 159 10.40 9.36 -0.35
CA PHE A 159 9.06 8.79 -0.16
C PHE A 159 8.94 7.94 1.12
N ALA A 160 9.90 7.03 1.34
CA ALA A 160 9.89 6.16 2.51
C ALA A 160 10.04 6.95 3.82
N GLY A 161 10.89 7.98 3.84
CA GLY A 161 11.08 8.81 5.03
C GLY A 161 9.87 9.69 5.34
N VAL A 162 9.24 10.24 4.30
CA VAL A 162 8.01 11.04 4.43
C VAL A 162 6.85 10.17 4.94
N GLU A 163 6.62 8.99 4.35
CA GLU A 163 5.56 8.10 4.82
C GLU A 163 5.85 7.54 6.22
N ALA A 164 7.10 7.23 6.56
CA ALA A 164 7.47 6.81 7.91
C ALA A 164 7.20 7.91 8.94
N ALA A 165 7.58 9.17 8.63
CA ALA A 165 7.31 10.31 9.48
C ALA A 165 5.80 10.52 9.67
N ARG A 166 5.00 10.40 8.59
CA ARG A 166 3.54 10.53 8.62
C ARG A 166 2.88 9.47 9.50
N ALA A 167 3.35 8.22 9.38
CA ALA A 167 2.81 7.11 10.14
C ALA A 167 3.17 7.21 11.63
N LEU A 168 4.34 7.77 11.96
CA LEU A 168 4.80 7.93 13.34
C LEU A 168 4.25 9.19 14.01
N GLU A 169 3.82 10.21 13.25
CA GLU A 169 3.34 11.49 13.79
C GLU A 169 2.20 11.33 14.81
N VAL A 170 1.35 10.32 14.63
CA VAL A 170 0.25 10.00 15.59
C VAL A 170 0.75 9.63 16.99
N GLU A 171 2.01 9.23 17.11
CA GLU A 171 2.64 8.84 18.37
C GLU A 171 3.28 10.03 19.12
N VAL A 172 3.32 11.23 18.51
CA VAL A 172 3.89 12.42 19.17
C VAL A 172 3.10 12.77 20.44
N GLU A 173 1.77 12.61 20.42
CA GLU A 173 0.90 12.79 21.59
C GLU A 173 1.26 11.83 22.74
N ASN A 174 1.85 10.67 22.43
CA ASN A 174 2.33 9.69 23.41
C ASN A 174 3.74 10.02 23.96
N GLY A 175 4.28 11.20 23.66
CA GLY A 175 5.55 11.70 24.17
C GLY A 175 6.76 11.25 23.35
N ILE A 176 6.58 10.96 22.07
CA ILE A 176 7.66 10.61 21.13
C ILE A 176 8.07 11.86 20.34
N ASP A 177 9.35 12.22 20.39
CA ASP A 177 9.88 13.34 19.59
C ASP A 177 10.43 12.78 18.26
N ILE A 178 9.87 13.23 17.14
CA ILE A 178 10.24 12.75 15.80
C ILE A 178 11.08 13.81 15.08
N THR A 179 12.22 13.41 14.55
CA THR A 179 13.08 14.27 13.72
C THR A 179 13.35 13.64 12.36
N LEU A 180 12.97 14.32 11.28
CA LEU A 180 13.31 13.96 9.91
C LEU A 180 14.57 14.74 9.48
N LEU A 181 15.68 14.04 9.29
CA LEU A 181 16.92 14.61 8.74
C LEU A 181 16.92 14.40 7.22
N SER A 182 17.09 15.49 6.47
CA SER A 182 17.22 15.46 5.01
C SER A 182 18.26 16.47 4.55
N ASP A 183 18.96 16.19 3.45
CA ASP A 183 19.85 17.13 2.78
C ASP A 183 19.08 18.20 1.97
N THR A 184 17.80 17.92 1.69
CA THR A 184 16.89 18.75 0.90
C THR A 184 15.61 19.07 1.67
N ASN A 185 15.00 20.22 1.39
CA ASN A 185 13.74 20.67 2.03
C ASN A 185 12.48 20.36 1.20
N HIS A 186 12.57 19.46 0.22
CA HIS A 186 11.45 19.09 -0.64
C HIS A 186 11.47 17.58 -0.91
N LEU A 187 10.28 16.99 -1.06
CA LEU A 187 10.17 15.62 -1.53
C LEU A 187 10.40 15.60 -3.04
N LEU A 188 11.48 14.96 -3.49
CA LEU A 188 11.75 14.81 -4.92
C LEU A 188 10.85 13.72 -5.50
N PHE A 189 9.90 14.11 -6.38
CA PHE A 189 9.11 13.17 -7.14
C PHE A 189 9.92 12.62 -8.32
N THR A 190 10.69 11.57 -8.06
CA THR A 190 11.61 10.96 -9.03
C THR A 190 10.98 10.59 -10.39
N PRO A 191 9.70 10.21 -10.51
CA PRO A 191 9.09 9.95 -11.82
C PRO A 191 9.00 11.18 -12.73
N MET A 192 8.91 12.41 -12.18
CA MET A 192 8.84 13.64 -12.99
C MET A 192 10.20 14.19 -13.43
N LEU A 193 11.31 13.55 -13.03
CA LEU A 193 12.66 13.96 -13.44
C LEU A 193 12.83 14.02 -14.97
N THR A 194 12.19 13.10 -15.70
CA THR A 194 12.24 13.08 -17.17
C THR A 194 11.59 14.32 -17.79
N GLU A 195 10.51 14.82 -17.22
CA GLU A 195 9.79 15.99 -17.72
C GLU A 195 10.60 17.28 -17.50
N ILE A 196 11.38 17.36 -16.41
CA ILE A 196 12.30 18.49 -16.18
C ILE A 196 13.46 18.46 -17.15
N VAL A 197 14.05 17.29 -17.38
CA VAL A 197 15.13 17.13 -18.36
C VAL A 197 14.64 17.49 -19.76
N ALA A 198 13.38 17.19 -20.08
CA ALA A 198 12.72 17.59 -21.32
C ALA A 198 12.35 19.10 -21.37
N GLY A 199 12.42 19.81 -20.24
CA GLY A 199 12.07 21.23 -20.13
C GLY A 199 10.57 21.51 -20.06
N GLU A 200 9.74 20.49 -19.88
CA GLU A 200 8.29 20.61 -19.79
C GLU A 200 7.84 21.14 -18.42
N VAL A 201 8.63 20.88 -17.37
CA VAL A 201 8.37 21.33 -16.00
C VAL A 201 9.59 22.02 -15.40
N ALA A 202 9.41 23.20 -14.81
CA ALA A 202 10.52 23.91 -14.16
C ALA A 202 10.90 23.24 -12.83
N GLY A 203 12.21 23.12 -12.56
CA GLY A 203 12.74 22.33 -11.44
C GLY A 203 12.38 22.79 -10.01
N HIS A 204 11.74 23.94 -9.85
CA HIS A 204 11.21 24.40 -8.55
C HIS A 204 9.74 24.01 -8.32
N HIS A 205 9.08 23.40 -9.31
CA HIS A 205 7.68 22.96 -9.21
C HIS A 205 7.52 21.48 -8.80
N ILE A 206 8.61 20.74 -8.58
CA ILE A 206 8.60 19.26 -8.58
C ILE A 206 8.45 18.61 -7.20
N GLY A 207 8.27 19.40 -6.14
CA GLY A 207 8.21 18.84 -4.81
C GLY A 207 7.57 19.78 -3.80
N PRO A 208 6.47 19.37 -3.12
CA PRO A 208 6.04 20.07 -1.92
C PRO A 208 7.19 20.09 -0.89
N ALA A 209 7.28 21.19 -0.15
CA ALA A 209 8.29 21.31 0.89
C ALA A 209 8.01 20.30 2.00
N LEU A 210 9.05 19.69 2.59
CA LEU A 210 8.86 18.64 3.60
C LEU A 210 7.96 19.09 4.77
N ARG A 211 8.04 20.38 5.13
CA ARG A 211 7.23 21.01 6.18
C ARG A 211 5.72 21.05 5.91
N THR A 212 5.26 20.78 4.68
CA THR A 212 3.83 20.78 4.38
C THR A 212 3.17 19.43 4.65
N PHE A 213 3.95 18.39 4.96
CA PHE A 213 3.43 17.04 5.19
C PHE A 213 3.10 16.76 6.67
N PHE A 214 3.66 17.53 7.59
CA PHE A 214 3.62 17.27 9.03
C PHE A 214 3.44 18.58 9.80
N GLU A 215 2.75 18.53 10.93
CA GLU A 215 2.61 19.64 11.87
C GLU A 215 3.61 19.50 13.02
N ASP A 216 3.83 18.27 13.51
CA ASP A 216 4.56 18.01 14.76
C ASP A 216 5.91 17.32 14.57
N VAL A 217 6.30 17.05 13.32
CA VAL A 217 7.62 16.47 12.98
C VAL A 217 8.68 17.56 12.84
N ARG A 218 9.78 17.44 13.60
CA ARG A 218 10.93 18.34 13.47
C ARG A 218 11.71 18.01 12.20
N ILE A 219 11.86 18.97 11.30
CA ILE A 219 12.69 18.81 10.10
C ILE A 219 14.07 19.43 10.35
N VAL A 220 15.12 18.66 10.09
CA VAL A 220 16.51 19.13 10.13
C VAL A 220 17.10 19.02 8.73
N LEU A 221 17.52 20.17 8.20
CA LEU A 221 18.23 20.23 6.93
C LEU A 221 19.74 20.03 7.20
N GLY A 222 20.29 18.91 6.78
CA GLY A 222 21.70 18.59 6.98
C GLY A 222 22.12 17.26 6.36
N GLU A 223 23.41 17.15 6.08
CA GLU A 223 24.01 15.96 5.49
C GLU A 223 24.56 15.04 6.60
N PRO A 224 24.08 13.79 6.73
CA PRO A 224 24.64 12.84 7.68
C PRO A 224 26.07 12.44 7.27
N GLN A 225 27.03 12.62 8.18
CA GLN A 225 28.44 12.30 7.95
C GLN A 225 28.82 10.93 8.51
N SER A 226 28.35 10.61 9.72
CA SER A 226 28.61 9.34 10.37
C SER A 226 27.53 8.99 11.38
N ILE A 227 27.38 7.68 11.64
CA ILE A 227 26.42 7.13 12.60
C ILE A 227 27.21 6.30 13.61
N ASP A 228 27.13 6.66 14.90
CA ASP A 228 27.69 5.89 16.00
C ASP A 228 26.56 5.11 16.68
N PHE A 229 26.46 3.81 16.35
CA PHE A 229 25.44 2.93 16.91
C PHE A 229 25.66 2.60 18.39
N GLN A 230 26.89 2.72 18.91
CA GLN A 230 27.16 2.47 20.32
C GLN A 230 26.71 3.65 21.18
N LYS A 231 26.92 4.88 20.71
CA LYS A 231 26.52 6.11 21.39
C LYS A 231 25.14 6.63 20.98
N GLN A 232 24.50 5.96 20.01
CA GLN A 232 23.19 6.29 19.45
C GLN A 232 23.09 7.76 19.00
N HIS A 233 24.06 8.20 18.20
CA HIS A 233 24.02 9.53 17.61
C HIS A 233 24.48 9.56 16.17
N ILE A 234 24.13 10.66 15.51
CA ILE A 234 24.45 10.95 14.12
C ILE A 234 25.21 12.26 14.09
N ALA A 235 26.41 12.26 13.52
CA ALA A 235 27.10 13.49 13.18
C ALA A 235 26.51 14.02 11.88
N ILE A 236 25.97 15.24 11.92
CA ILE A 236 25.34 15.88 10.77
C ILE A 236 26.06 17.18 10.46
N LYS A 237 26.12 17.51 9.17
CA LYS A 237 26.67 18.77 8.69
C LYS A 237 25.53 19.70 8.31
N VAL A 238 25.37 20.78 9.05
CA VAL A 238 24.31 21.78 8.86
C VAL A 238 24.91 23.02 8.19
N GLY A 239 24.29 23.47 7.10
CA GLY A 239 24.73 24.66 6.38
C GLY A 239 26.13 24.58 5.78
N GLY A 240 26.64 23.37 5.50
CA GLY A 240 27.92 23.17 4.83
C GLY A 240 29.17 23.33 5.71
N GLU A 241 29.03 23.66 7.00
CA GLU A 241 30.21 23.91 7.86
C GLU A 241 30.04 23.43 9.32
N ILE A 242 28.82 23.39 9.86
CA ILE A 242 28.62 23.12 11.28
C ILE A 242 28.35 21.63 11.51
N GLU A 243 29.26 20.95 12.19
CA GLU A 243 29.01 19.62 12.73
C GLU A 243 28.11 19.71 13.97
N GLN A 244 26.93 19.11 13.89
CA GLN A 244 26.02 18.93 15.02
C GLN A 244 25.84 17.45 15.31
N ILE A 245 25.54 17.13 16.57
CA ILE A 245 25.27 15.76 17.01
C ILE A 245 23.77 15.62 17.25
N LEU A 246 23.14 14.73 16.50
CA LEU A 246 21.74 14.36 16.66
C LEU A 246 21.66 13.02 17.38
N ASN A 247 21.19 13.02 18.62
CA ASN A 247 21.02 11.81 19.41
C ASN A 247 19.66 11.17 19.12
N TYR A 248 19.61 9.84 19.12
CA TYR A 248 18.39 9.08 18.89
C TYR A 248 18.24 7.93 19.88
N ALA A 249 17.01 7.51 20.13
CA ALA A 249 16.69 6.21 20.74
C ALA A 249 16.46 5.17 19.63
N HIS A 250 15.73 5.56 18.58
CA HIS A 250 15.48 4.75 17.40
C HIS A 250 15.89 5.49 16.13
N LEU A 251 16.43 4.73 15.18
CA LEU A 251 16.90 5.23 13.89
C LEU A 251 16.16 4.51 12.76
N VAL A 252 15.51 5.28 11.89
CA VAL A 252 14.86 4.80 10.68
C VAL A 252 15.71 5.24 9.48
N VAL A 253 16.17 4.30 8.66
CA VAL A 253 17.08 4.58 7.54
C VAL A 253 16.32 4.51 6.22
N THR A 254 16.14 5.66 5.58
CA THR A 254 15.36 5.82 4.34
C THR A 254 16.11 6.62 3.27
N VAL A 255 17.44 6.54 3.28
CA VAL A 255 18.35 7.32 2.40
C VAL A 255 18.35 6.89 0.92
N GLY A 256 17.57 5.87 0.56
CA GLY A 256 17.51 5.36 -0.81
C GLY A 256 18.81 4.67 -1.26
N ALA A 257 19.08 4.71 -2.57
CA ALA A 257 20.25 4.10 -3.19
C ALA A 257 20.99 5.10 -4.07
N VAL A 258 22.30 4.93 -4.21
CA VAL A 258 23.15 5.73 -5.11
C VAL A 258 23.53 4.84 -6.31
N PRO A 259 23.26 5.25 -7.56
CA PRO A 259 23.70 4.52 -8.73
C PRO A 259 25.24 4.48 -8.78
N ARG A 260 25.79 3.31 -9.10
CA ARG A 260 27.24 3.09 -9.25
C ARG A 260 27.66 3.20 -10.70
#